data_AF-A0A1F3JQ53-F1
#
_entry.id   AF-A0A1F3JQ53-F1
#
_cell.length_a   1.000
_cell.length_b   1.000
_cell.length_c   1.000
_cell.angle_alpha   90.00
_cell.angle_beta   90.00
_cell.angle_gamma   90.00
#
_symmetry.space_group_name_H-M   'P 1'
#
loop_
_entity.id
_entity.type
_entity.pdbx_description
1 polymer ?
#
loop_
_entity_poly.entity_id
_entity_poly.type
_entity_poly.pdbx_seq_one_letter_code
_entity_poly.pdbx_strand_id
1 'polypeptide(L)'
;MPIYKADLHIHTLFSPCGDLEMSPFGIVDEACKKGLDIIGITDHNTTRQAPLIQELGHERGLYVLCGAEVTTKEEAHCLAFMPSAEFLETFQQYLDKHLPDIPNSEDEFGYQVCVDREEQIVFQEERLLISALDQSIEQVEQMVHSLGGIFIPAHINRPRYSIISQLGFVPLELNVEALELSKHVSIADFKAANKYLNNYSFIQSSDAHFLKDIGTVVTMLKMHHRSFDGIRSALRNITKDCR
;
A
#
# COMPACT_ATOMS: atom_id res chain seq x y z
N MET A 1 -13.40 5.20 -21.64
CA MET A 1 -12.16 5.07 -20.83
C MET A 1 -11.96 3.60 -20.53
N PRO A 2 -10.77 3.03 -20.79
CA PRO A 2 -10.41 1.68 -20.36
C PRO A 2 -10.62 1.44 -18.87
N ILE A 3 -10.81 0.17 -18.48
CA ILE A 3 -10.86 -0.30 -17.09
C ILE A 3 -9.61 -1.14 -16.86
N TYR A 4 -8.91 -0.86 -15.76
CA TYR A 4 -7.68 -1.54 -15.36
C TYR A 4 -7.89 -2.26 -14.03
N LYS A 5 -7.34 -3.48 -13.91
CA LYS A 5 -7.35 -4.26 -12.67
C LYS A 5 -6.14 -3.87 -11.82
N ALA A 6 -6.39 -3.42 -10.60
CA ALA A 6 -5.38 -2.99 -9.66
C ALA A 6 -5.40 -3.83 -8.38
N ASP A 7 -4.20 -4.21 -7.91
CA ASP A 7 -4.00 -4.71 -6.55
C ASP A 7 -3.00 -3.78 -5.85
N LEU A 8 -3.48 -2.93 -4.96
CA LEU A 8 -2.72 -1.79 -4.46
C LEU A 8 -2.02 -2.04 -3.13
N HIS A 9 -2.10 -3.25 -2.58
CA HIS A 9 -1.57 -3.57 -1.27
C HIS A 9 -0.84 -4.92 -1.32
N ILE A 10 0.46 -4.86 -1.59
CA ILE A 10 1.32 -6.04 -1.74
C ILE A 10 2.61 -5.79 -0.95
N HIS A 11 2.95 -6.75 -0.09
CA HIS A 11 4.20 -6.79 0.63
C HIS A 11 5.26 -7.58 -0.16
N THR A 12 6.51 -7.30 0.08
CA THR A 12 7.65 -8.03 -0.46
C THR A 12 8.35 -8.79 0.67
N LEU A 13 9.42 -9.52 0.35
CA LEU A 13 10.32 -10.09 1.35
C LEU A 13 11.00 -9.05 2.27
N PHE A 14 10.86 -7.76 1.98
CA PHE A 14 11.37 -6.70 2.85
C PHE A 14 10.42 -6.40 4.02
N SER A 15 9.14 -6.74 3.90
CA SER A 15 8.25 -6.76 5.06
C SER A 15 8.56 -7.97 5.94
N PRO A 16 8.61 -7.83 7.27
CA PRO A 16 8.90 -8.95 8.18
C PRO A 16 7.90 -10.11 8.02
N CYS A 17 6.64 -9.76 7.79
CA CYS A 17 5.55 -10.72 7.56
C CYS A 17 5.50 -11.30 6.14
N GLY A 18 6.34 -10.84 5.21
CA GLY A 18 6.39 -11.31 3.83
C GLY A 18 7.11 -12.65 3.71
N ASP A 19 6.58 -13.55 2.89
CA ASP A 19 7.26 -14.80 2.58
C ASP A 19 8.54 -14.56 1.77
N LEU A 20 9.57 -15.40 1.96
CA LEU A 20 10.83 -15.29 1.21
C LEU A 20 10.64 -15.45 -0.30
N GLU A 21 9.56 -16.12 -0.74
CA GLU A 21 9.17 -16.22 -2.15
C GLU A 21 8.59 -14.90 -2.71
N MET A 22 8.30 -13.89 -1.88
CA MET A 22 7.86 -12.55 -2.30
C MET A 22 9.00 -11.71 -2.92
N SER A 23 9.82 -12.35 -3.77
CA SER A 23 10.91 -11.72 -4.51
C SER A 23 10.38 -10.74 -5.57
N PRO A 24 11.17 -9.73 -5.98
CA PRO A 24 10.78 -8.80 -7.03
C PRO A 24 10.31 -9.49 -8.32
N PHE A 25 11.03 -10.54 -8.75
CA PHE A 25 10.66 -11.32 -9.92
C PHE A 25 9.39 -12.12 -9.68
N GLY A 26 9.26 -12.78 -8.53
CA GLY A 26 8.08 -13.56 -8.17
C GLY A 26 6.79 -12.72 -8.19
N ILE A 27 6.83 -11.53 -7.60
CA ILE A 27 5.69 -10.59 -7.55
C ILE A 27 5.27 -10.18 -8.96
N VAL A 28 6.22 -9.74 -9.79
CA VAL A 28 5.92 -9.29 -11.17
C VAL A 28 5.41 -10.44 -12.03
N ASP A 29 6.00 -11.62 -11.92
CA ASP A 29 5.56 -12.82 -12.64
C ASP A 29 4.12 -13.19 -12.29
N GLU A 30 3.81 -13.29 -10.99
CA GLU A 30 2.48 -13.65 -10.49
C GLU A 30 1.43 -12.58 -10.85
N ALA A 31 1.74 -11.29 -10.67
CA ALA A 31 0.84 -10.20 -11.03
C ALA A 31 0.43 -10.26 -12.53
N CYS A 32 1.39 -10.50 -13.42
CA CYS A 32 1.10 -10.64 -14.83
C CYS A 32 0.36 -11.94 -15.17
N LYS A 33 0.66 -13.07 -14.50
CA LYS A 33 -0.11 -14.32 -14.65
C LYS A 33 -1.58 -14.13 -14.27
N LYS A 34 -1.86 -13.31 -13.26
CA LYS A 34 -3.22 -12.93 -12.83
C LYS A 34 -3.87 -11.89 -13.74
N GLY A 35 -3.14 -11.35 -14.71
CA GLY A 35 -3.62 -10.32 -15.62
C GLY A 35 -3.94 -9.01 -14.90
N LEU A 36 -3.14 -8.65 -13.89
CA LEU A 36 -3.19 -7.33 -13.27
C LEU A 36 -2.56 -6.30 -14.21
N ASP A 37 -3.15 -5.11 -14.23
CA ASP A 37 -2.65 -3.98 -15.00
C ASP A 37 -1.79 -3.05 -14.15
N ILE A 38 -2.08 -3.02 -12.84
CA ILE A 38 -1.49 -2.12 -11.85
C ILE A 38 -1.25 -2.89 -10.55
N ILE A 39 -0.08 -2.72 -9.95
CA ILE A 39 0.19 -3.16 -8.58
C ILE A 39 0.72 -2.00 -7.73
N GLY A 40 0.48 -2.05 -6.42
CA GLY A 40 1.08 -1.18 -5.42
C GLY A 40 1.99 -1.98 -4.49
N ILE A 41 3.24 -1.55 -4.36
CA ILE A 41 4.20 -2.12 -3.40
C ILE A 41 4.17 -1.28 -2.14
N THR A 42 3.88 -1.92 -1.01
CA THR A 42 3.55 -1.26 0.25
C THR A 42 4.16 -2.02 1.42
N ASP A 43 5.49 -2.19 1.40
CA ASP A 43 6.18 -2.79 2.55
C ASP A 43 5.98 -1.95 3.82
N HIS A 44 6.02 -2.60 4.98
CA HIS A 44 5.89 -1.90 6.26
C HIS A 44 6.98 -0.86 6.43
N ASN A 45 6.60 0.42 6.55
CA ASN A 45 7.50 1.56 6.83
C ASN A 45 8.78 1.64 5.97
N THR A 46 8.78 1.06 4.77
CA THR A 46 9.90 1.14 3.83
C THR A 46 9.40 1.13 2.39
N THR A 47 10.10 1.84 1.52
CA THR A 47 9.83 1.88 0.07
C THR A 47 10.94 1.21 -0.73
N ARG A 48 11.99 0.73 -0.07
CA ARG A 48 13.30 0.47 -0.69
C ARG A 48 13.31 -0.66 -1.73
N GLN A 49 12.41 -1.66 -1.63
CA GLN A 49 12.31 -2.72 -2.66
C GLN A 49 11.50 -2.28 -3.90
N ALA A 50 10.62 -1.29 -3.74
CA ALA A 50 9.65 -0.90 -4.76
C ALA A 50 10.28 -0.41 -6.10
N PRO A 51 11.38 0.36 -6.12
CA PRO A 51 11.99 0.81 -7.38
C PRO A 51 12.40 -0.32 -8.32
N LEU A 52 12.99 -1.41 -7.78
CA LEU A 52 13.37 -2.56 -8.59
C LEU A 52 12.13 -3.25 -9.18
N ILE A 53 11.07 -3.41 -8.38
CA ILE A 53 9.82 -4.00 -8.85
C ILE A 53 9.18 -3.13 -9.93
N GLN A 54 9.28 -1.80 -9.81
CA GLN A 54 8.79 -0.88 -10.83
C GLN A 54 9.54 -1.03 -12.15
N GLU A 55 10.86 -1.17 -12.13
CA GLU A 55 11.66 -1.42 -13.33
C GLU A 55 11.24 -2.74 -14.00
N LEU A 56 11.19 -3.84 -13.25
CA LEU A 56 10.81 -5.17 -13.75
C LEU A 56 9.36 -5.20 -14.27
N GLY A 57 8.44 -4.53 -13.56
CA GLY A 57 7.05 -4.40 -13.98
C GLY A 57 6.92 -3.62 -15.30
N HIS A 58 7.64 -2.52 -15.44
CA HIS A 58 7.64 -1.71 -16.66
C HIS A 58 8.09 -2.50 -17.89
N GLU A 59 9.15 -3.31 -17.77
CA GLU A 59 9.62 -4.21 -18.84
C GLU A 59 8.55 -5.19 -19.32
N ARG A 60 7.57 -5.49 -18.47
CA ARG A 60 6.47 -6.43 -18.75
C ARG A 60 5.13 -5.75 -18.98
N GLY A 61 5.11 -4.42 -19.08
CA GLY A 61 3.89 -3.64 -19.31
C GLY A 61 2.93 -3.58 -18.13
N LEU A 62 3.41 -3.92 -16.92
CA LEU A 62 2.72 -3.78 -15.64
C LEU A 62 3.05 -2.40 -15.04
N TYR A 63 2.04 -1.65 -14.60
CA TYR A 63 2.27 -0.37 -13.93
C TYR A 63 2.46 -0.60 -12.43
N VAL A 64 3.52 -0.06 -11.84
CA VAL A 64 3.83 -0.25 -10.41
C VAL A 64 3.82 1.10 -9.69
N LEU A 65 2.95 1.23 -8.69
CA LEU A 65 3.01 2.31 -7.71
C LEU A 65 4.01 1.94 -6.61
N CYS A 66 4.94 2.86 -6.35
CA CYS A 66 5.93 2.71 -5.29
C CYS A 66 5.48 3.46 -4.04
N GLY A 67 5.50 2.78 -2.90
CA GLY A 67 5.00 3.31 -1.65
C GLY A 67 5.40 2.44 -0.46
N ALA A 68 4.70 2.66 0.65
CA ALA A 68 4.82 1.89 1.88
C ALA A 68 3.42 1.71 2.52
N GLU A 69 3.25 0.65 3.29
CA GLU A 69 2.21 0.59 4.31
C GLU A 69 2.79 1.17 5.60
N VAL A 70 2.28 2.33 6.02
CA VAL A 70 2.77 3.03 7.21
C VAL A 70 1.96 2.63 8.43
N THR A 71 2.64 2.19 9.47
CA THR A 71 2.05 1.97 10.80
C THR A 71 2.12 3.27 11.59
N THR A 72 0.99 3.96 11.71
CA THR A 72 0.89 5.25 12.43
C THR A 72 1.03 5.05 13.94
N LYS A 73 1.19 6.16 14.67
CA LYS A 73 1.24 6.19 16.14
C LYS A 73 0.00 5.61 16.82
N GLU A 74 -1.15 5.71 16.16
CA GLU A 74 -2.41 5.10 16.59
C GLU A 74 -2.42 3.58 16.40
N GLU A 75 -1.36 3.00 15.82
CA GLU A 75 -1.34 1.64 15.29
C GLU A 75 -2.47 1.43 14.27
N ALA A 76 -2.71 2.43 13.40
CA ALA A 76 -3.57 2.31 12.24
C ALA A 76 -2.71 2.30 10.97
N HIS A 77 -2.99 1.41 10.02
CA HIS A 77 -2.23 1.35 8.79
C HIS A 77 -2.79 2.27 7.70
N CYS A 78 -1.90 2.76 6.86
CA CYS A 78 -2.25 3.54 5.67
C CYS A 78 -1.25 3.32 4.55
N LEU A 79 -1.74 3.29 3.31
CA LEU A 79 -0.93 3.20 2.11
C LEU A 79 -0.53 4.61 1.67
N ALA A 80 0.75 4.76 1.35
CA ALA A 80 1.34 6.01 0.90
C ALA A 80 2.16 5.78 -0.37
N PHE A 81 1.72 6.34 -1.50
CA PHE A 81 2.45 6.23 -2.78
C PHE A 81 3.00 7.56 -3.25
N MET A 82 4.18 7.54 -3.86
CA MET A 82 4.89 8.74 -4.32
C MET A 82 4.92 8.87 -5.85
N PRO A 83 4.84 10.09 -6.40
CA PRO A 83 4.73 10.30 -7.84
C PRO A 83 6.05 10.14 -8.61
N SER A 84 7.19 10.19 -7.93
CA SER A 84 8.52 10.05 -8.54
C SER A 84 9.52 9.42 -7.56
N ALA A 85 10.65 8.95 -8.08
CA ALA A 85 11.75 8.42 -7.28
C ALA A 85 12.33 9.45 -6.29
N GLU A 86 12.36 10.73 -6.65
CA GLU A 86 12.83 11.82 -5.78
C GLU A 86 11.92 11.98 -4.54
N PHE A 87 10.60 11.97 -4.76
CA PHE A 87 9.64 12.06 -3.66
C PHE A 87 9.57 10.76 -2.86
N LEU A 88 9.77 9.61 -3.50
CA LEU A 88 9.89 8.31 -2.82
C LEU A 88 11.07 8.29 -1.85
N GLU A 89 12.24 8.77 -2.28
CA GLU A 89 13.42 8.89 -1.43
C GLU A 89 13.20 9.87 -0.27
N THR A 90 12.58 11.01 -0.54
CA THR A 90 12.21 11.99 0.50
C THR A 90 11.26 11.36 1.53
N PHE A 91 10.32 10.53 1.08
CA PHE A 91 9.40 9.82 1.96
C PHE A 91 10.10 8.73 2.76
N GLN A 92 11.03 7.97 2.16
CA GLN A 92 11.84 6.98 2.88
C GLN A 92 12.63 7.63 4.03
N GLN A 93 13.22 8.80 3.80
CA GLN A 93 13.93 9.55 4.85
C GLN A 93 13.00 9.98 5.99
N TYR A 94 11.75 10.33 5.67
CA TYR A 94 10.72 10.61 6.67
C TYR A 94 10.41 9.35 7.49
N LEU A 95 10.20 8.20 6.86
CA LEU A 95 9.95 6.92 7.55
C LEU A 95 11.14 6.57 8.46
N ASP A 96 12.36 6.65 7.95
CA ASP A 96 13.58 6.33 8.71
C ASP A 96 13.76 7.19 9.94
N LYS A 97 13.43 8.48 9.84
CA LYS A 97 13.52 9.43 10.94
C LYS A 97 12.53 9.14 12.07
N HIS A 98 11.35 8.62 11.71
CA HIS A 98 10.21 8.46 12.61
C HIS A 98 10.00 7.03 13.09
N LEU A 99 10.72 6.06 12.50
CA LEU A 99 10.75 4.67 12.93
C LEU A 99 11.54 4.55 14.25
N PRO A 100 10.99 3.92 15.29
CA PRO A 100 11.71 3.74 16.55
C PRO A 100 12.90 2.79 16.40
N ASP A 101 13.89 2.98 17.25
CA ASP A 101 15.10 2.13 17.30
C ASP A 101 14.82 0.85 18.11
N ILE A 102 13.96 -0.01 17.57
CA ILE A 102 13.61 -1.31 18.12
C ILE A 102 14.26 -2.37 17.22
N PRO A 103 15.16 -3.23 17.73
CA PRO A 103 15.79 -4.25 16.91
C PRO A 103 14.79 -5.32 16.46
N ASN A 104 14.93 -5.79 15.22
CA ASN A 104 14.17 -6.93 14.70
C ASN A 104 14.61 -8.23 15.38
N SER A 105 13.66 -9.12 15.66
CA SER A 105 13.94 -10.50 16.09
C SER A 105 13.61 -11.44 14.94
N GLU A 106 14.62 -11.94 14.24
CA GLU A 106 14.44 -12.80 13.05
C GLU A 106 13.67 -14.09 13.37
N ASP A 107 13.85 -14.64 14.56
CA ASP A 107 13.13 -15.83 15.02
C ASP A 107 11.61 -15.58 15.20
N GLU A 108 11.22 -14.34 15.50
CA GLU A 108 9.81 -13.97 15.73
C GLU A 108 9.15 -13.36 14.50
N PHE A 109 9.90 -12.55 13.74
CA PHE A 109 9.38 -11.68 12.68
C PHE A 109 9.97 -11.98 11.30
N GLY A 110 10.90 -12.92 11.17
CA GLY A 110 11.55 -13.20 9.89
C GLY A 110 12.58 -12.15 9.47
N TYR A 111 13.10 -12.34 8.26
CA TYR A 111 14.10 -11.44 7.66
C TYR A 111 13.41 -10.22 7.02
N GLN A 112 14.12 -9.09 7.01
CA GLN A 112 13.69 -7.85 6.36
C GLN A 112 14.79 -7.41 5.40
N VAL A 113 14.80 -7.99 4.20
CA VAL A 113 15.92 -7.87 3.26
C VAL A 113 15.50 -7.19 1.96
N CYS A 114 16.41 -6.38 1.43
CA CYS A 114 16.34 -5.83 0.09
C CYS A 114 17.25 -6.65 -0.83
N VAL A 115 16.76 -7.01 -2.02
CA VAL A 115 17.51 -7.76 -3.01
C VAL A 115 17.68 -6.99 -4.32
N ASP A 116 18.76 -7.30 -5.04
CA ASP A 116 19.00 -6.83 -6.40
C ASP A 116 18.30 -7.71 -7.46
N ARG A 117 18.61 -7.44 -8.74
CA ARG A 117 18.05 -8.17 -9.90
C ARG A 117 18.43 -9.64 -9.92
N GLU A 118 19.56 -9.99 -9.34
CA GLU A 118 20.09 -11.35 -9.24
C GLU A 118 19.61 -12.05 -7.95
N GLU A 119 18.62 -11.46 -7.27
CA GLU A 119 18.07 -11.92 -5.99
C GLU A 119 19.13 -12.04 -4.88
N GLN A 120 20.22 -11.28 -4.99
CA GLN A 120 21.24 -11.19 -3.94
C GLN A 120 20.85 -10.13 -2.93
N ILE A 121 21.02 -10.44 -1.65
CA ILE A 121 20.75 -9.49 -0.56
C ILE A 121 21.76 -8.34 -0.65
N VAL A 122 21.25 -7.13 -0.87
CA VAL A 122 22.06 -5.90 -0.92
C VAL A 122 21.95 -5.06 0.35
N PHE A 123 20.88 -5.27 1.12
CA PHE A 123 20.64 -4.57 2.38
C PHE A 123 19.73 -5.40 3.28
N GLN A 124 19.88 -5.26 4.60
CA GLN A 124 19.00 -5.82 5.60
C GLN A 124 18.69 -4.73 6.64
N GLU A 125 17.42 -4.52 6.95
CA GLU A 125 17.03 -3.56 8.00
C GLU A 125 17.15 -4.22 9.38
N GLU A 126 17.92 -3.57 10.27
CA GLU A 126 18.13 -4.03 11.64
C GLU A 126 16.95 -3.66 12.56
N ARG A 127 16.23 -2.58 12.24
CA ARG A 127 15.06 -2.14 13.02
C ARG A 127 13.79 -2.90 12.62
N LEU A 128 12.87 -3.10 13.57
CA LEU A 128 11.61 -3.78 13.33
C LEU A 128 10.64 -2.88 12.54
N LEU A 129 10.43 -3.17 11.26
CA LEU A 129 9.68 -2.32 10.35
C LEU A 129 8.18 -2.23 10.66
N ILE A 130 7.58 -3.25 11.28
CA ILE A 130 6.14 -3.22 11.64
C ILE A 130 5.84 -2.30 12.84
N SER A 131 6.86 -1.69 13.44
CA SER A 131 6.69 -0.79 14.58
C SER A 131 5.92 0.47 14.21
N ALA A 132 5.08 0.95 15.12
CA ALA A 132 4.42 2.23 14.96
C ALA A 132 5.43 3.38 14.91
N LEU A 133 5.26 4.29 13.94
CA LEU A 133 6.00 5.54 13.87
C LEU A 133 5.57 6.47 15.02
N ASP A 134 6.40 7.46 15.35
CA ASP A 134 6.03 8.53 16.26
C ASP A 134 5.11 9.62 15.64
N GLN A 135 4.46 9.29 14.51
CA GLN A 135 3.64 10.18 13.67
C GLN A 135 2.17 9.75 13.65
N SER A 136 1.25 10.68 13.90
CA SER A 136 -0.18 10.42 13.79
C SER A 136 -0.60 10.19 12.34
N ILE A 137 -1.76 9.57 12.14
CA ILE A 137 -2.34 9.38 10.81
C ILE A 137 -2.51 10.71 10.03
N GLU A 138 -2.87 11.81 10.71
CA GLU A 138 -2.96 13.14 10.08
C GLU A 138 -1.58 13.69 9.69
N GLN A 139 -0.55 13.45 10.50
CA GLN A 139 0.81 13.87 10.16
C GLN A 139 1.34 13.10 8.95
N VAL A 140 1.07 11.80 8.87
CA VAL A 140 1.42 10.98 7.71
C VAL A 140 0.64 11.44 6.47
N GLU A 141 -0.67 11.68 6.58
CA GLU A 141 -1.49 12.22 5.49
C GLU A 141 -0.95 13.54 4.94
N GLN A 142 -0.64 14.49 5.83
CA GLN A 142 -0.07 15.79 5.46
C GLN A 142 1.28 15.64 4.78
N MET A 143 2.15 14.76 5.29
CA MET A 143 3.45 14.48 4.70
C MET A 143 3.30 13.93 3.28
N VAL A 144 2.45 12.91 3.10
CA VAL A 144 2.20 12.28 1.79
C VAL A 144 1.67 13.31 0.78
N HIS A 145 0.71 14.13 1.17
CA HIS A 145 0.17 15.16 0.28
C HIS A 145 1.15 16.31 0.01
N SER A 146 2.04 16.65 0.94
CA SER A 146 3.09 17.65 0.70
C SER A 146 4.05 17.23 -0.41
N LEU A 147 4.21 15.92 -0.62
CA LEU A 147 5.00 15.32 -1.71
C LEU A 147 4.16 15.03 -2.98
N GLY A 148 2.90 15.47 -3.00
CA GLY A 148 1.98 15.19 -4.11
C GLY A 148 1.51 13.73 -4.20
N GLY A 149 1.71 12.95 -3.14
CA GLY A 149 1.42 11.53 -3.08
C GLY A 149 -0.07 11.16 -3.04
N ILE A 150 -0.32 9.85 -2.98
CA ILE A 150 -1.63 9.24 -2.77
C ILE A 150 -1.65 8.68 -1.35
N PHE A 151 -2.69 9.04 -0.58
CA PHE A 151 -2.90 8.58 0.78
C PHE A 151 -4.22 7.81 0.91
N ILE A 152 -4.13 6.58 1.43
CA ILE A 152 -5.26 5.67 1.56
C ILE A 152 -5.20 4.98 2.93
N PRO A 153 -6.08 5.27 3.89
CA PRO A 153 -6.23 4.45 5.08
C PRO A 153 -6.47 2.99 4.71
N ALA A 154 -5.60 2.10 5.21
CA ALA A 154 -5.57 0.69 4.84
C ALA A 154 -6.60 -0.09 5.66
N HIS A 155 -7.20 -1.10 5.02
CA HIS A 155 -8.14 -2.08 5.59
C HIS A 155 -8.92 -1.58 6.83
N ILE A 156 -9.60 -0.44 6.69
CA ILE A 156 -10.08 0.46 7.77
C ILE A 156 -11.01 -0.18 8.81
N ASN A 157 -11.49 -1.39 8.51
CA ASN A 157 -12.49 -2.13 9.26
C ASN A 157 -11.95 -3.44 9.87
N ARG A 158 -10.64 -3.71 9.80
CA ARG A 158 -10.03 -4.87 10.49
C ARG A 158 -10.11 -4.70 12.01
N PRO A 159 -10.18 -5.80 12.79
CA PRO A 159 -10.25 -5.72 14.26
C PRO A 159 -8.95 -5.24 14.92
N ARG A 160 -7.85 -5.19 14.18
CA ARG A 160 -6.54 -4.67 14.60
C ARG A 160 -5.93 -3.89 13.45
N TYR A 161 -5.01 -2.99 13.78
CA TYR A 161 -4.24 -2.21 12.81
C TYR A 161 -5.08 -1.35 11.85
N SER A 162 -6.33 -1.07 12.20
CA SER A 162 -7.25 -0.29 11.38
C SER A 162 -7.74 0.94 12.12
N ILE A 163 -7.97 2.02 11.37
CA ILE A 163 -8.41 3.29 11.94
C ILE A 163 -9.72 3.17 12.74
N ILE A 164 -10.69 2.34 12.33
CA ILE A 164 -11.94 2.16 13.08
C ILE A 164 -11.69 1.36 14.36
N SER A 165 -10.81 0.35 14.34
CA SER A 165 -10.48 -0.40 15.56
C SER A 165 -9.80 0.47 16.62
N GLN A 166 -8.99 1.44 16.18
CA GLN A 166 -8.21 2.30 17.07
C GLN A 166 -9.00 3.53 17.55
N LEU A 167 -9.74 4.18 16.65
CA LEU A 167 -10.43 5.45 16.93
C LEU A 167 -11.95 5.31 17.08
N GLY A 168 -12.52 4.18 16.70
CA GLY A 168 -13.97 3.94 16.67
C GLY A 168 -14.69 4.53 15.43
N PHE A 169 -14.01 5.35 14.64
CA PHE A 169 -14.54 5.99 13.43
C PHE A 169 -13.40 6.39 12.47
N VAL A 170 -13.74 6.75 11.22
CA VAL A 170 -12.80 7.41 10.30
C VAL A 170 -12.96 8.93 10.46
N PRO A 171 -11.90 9.69 10.80
CA PRO A 171 -11.96 11.15 10.90
C PRO A 171 -12.37 11.80 9.58
N LEU A 172 -13.41 12.66 9.61
CA LEU A 172 -13.96 13.28 8.41
C LEU A 172 -13.06 14.35 7.78
N GLU A 173 -12.17 14.93 8.57
CA GLU A 173 -11.20 15.93 8.11
C GLU A 173 -9.99 15.29 7.41
N LEU A 174 -9.85 13.96 7.47
CA LEU A 174 -8.78 13.24 6.80
C LEU A 174 -9.01 13.30 5.29
N ASN A 175 -8.15 14.02 4.58
CA ASN A 175 -8.15 14.07 3.13
C ASN A 175 -7.57 12.74 2.61
N VAL A 176 -8.32 12.03 1.77
CA VAL A 176 -7.93 10.71 1.27
C VAL A 176 -8.31 10.57 -0.19
N GLU A 177 -7.57 9.77 -0.95
CA GLU A 177 -7.97 9.38 -2.31
C GLU A 177 -9.07 8.31 -2.30
N ALA A 178 -9.00 7.39 -1.33
CA ALA A 178 -9.98 6.33 -1.10
C ALA A 178 -9.84 5.80 0.34
N LEU A 179 -10.79 4.95 0.74
CA LEU A 179 -10.70 4.13 1.94
C LEU A 179 -10.59 2.66 1.51
N GLU A 180 -9.56 1.97 1.99
CA GLU A 180 -9.44 0.53 1.71
C GLU A 180 -10.25 -0.27 2.73
N LEU A 181 -11.08 -1.19 2.24
CA LEU A 181 -11.76 -2.17 3.06
C LEU A 181 -11.04 -3.52 2.96
N SER A 182 -11.07 -4.27 4.06
CA SER A 182 -10.61 -5.66 4.06
C SER A 182 -11.37 -6.48 3.00
N LYS A 183 -10.66 -7.39 2.32
CA LYS A 183 -11.23 -8.32 1.33
C LYS A 183 -12.34 -9.23 1.88
N HIS A 184 -12.47 -9.32 3.20
CA HIS A 184 -13.48 -10.12 3.89
C HIS A 184 -14.82 -9.40 4.12
N VAL A 185 -14.98 -8.18 3.63
CA VAL A 185 -16.19 -7.37 3.83
C VAL A 185 -16.78 -6.90 2.50
N SER A 186 -18.11 -6.89 2.43
CA SER A 186 -18.88 -6.31 1.33
C SER A 186 -18.90 -4.79 1.43
N ILE A 187 -18.46 -4.10 0.37
CA ILE A 187 -18.52 -2.63 0.29
C ILE A 187 -19.95 -2.12 0.47
N ALA A 188 -20.94 -2.83 -0.10
CA ALA A 188 -22.35 -2.43 -0.01
C ALA A 188 -22.87 -2.48 1.42
N ASP A 189 -22.59 -3.56 2.15
CA ASP A 189 -23.03 -3.74 3.53
C ASP A 189 -22.31 -2.78 4.47
N PHE A 190 -21.00 -2.57 4.25
CA PHE A 190 -20.23 -1.60 5.01
C PHE A 190 -20.79 -0.18 4.85
N LYS A 191 -21.13 0.24 3.63
CA LYS A 191 -21.75 1.55 3.35
C LYS A 191 -23.14 1.69 3.96
N ALA A 192 -23.93 0.62 3.97
CA ALA A 192 -25.25 0.62 4.59
C ALA A 192 -25.16 0.85 6.12
N ALA A 193 -24.16 0.25 6.77
CA ALA A 193 -23.89 0.42 8.19
C ALA A 193 -23.19 1.76 8.52
N ASN A 194 -22.36 2.28 7.62
CA ASN A 194 -21.52 3.47 7.83
C ASN A 194 -21.90 4.61 6.89
N LYS A 195 -23.16 5.05 6.96
CA LYS A 195 -23.72 6.05 6.03
C LYS A 195 -22.94 7.38 5.98
N TYR A 196 -22.25 7.73 7.07
CA TYR A 196 -21.42 8.93 7.15
C TYR A 196 -20.22 8.89 6.19
N LEU A 197 -19.82 7.71 5.70
CA LEU A 197 -18.73 7.51 4.74
C LEU A 197 -19.19 7.36 3.29
N ASN A 198 -20.48 7.55 2.98
CA ASN A 198 -21.01 7.30 1.64
C ASN A 198 -20.41 8.17 0.53
N ASN A 199 -19.81 9.31 0.89
CA ASN A 199 -19.18 10.23 -0.05
C ASN A 199 -17.73 9.85 -0.38
N TYR A 200 -17.14 8.88 0.31
CA TYR A 200 -15.79 8.39 0.01
C TYR A 200 -15.81 7.33 -1.09
N SER A 201 -14.70 7.25 -1.82
CA SER A 201 -14.38 6.09 -2.65
C SER A 201 -13.90 4.94 -1.78
N PHE A 202 -14.24 3.72 -2.18
CA PHE A 202 -13.78 2.51 -1.51
C PHE A 202 -13.00 1.63 -2.47
N ILE A 203 -11.89 1.07 -1.98
CA ILE A 203 -11.09 0.08 -2.69
C ILE A 203 -10.98 -1.21 -1.88
N GLN A 204 -10.58 -2.28 -2.55
CA GLN A 204 -10.15 -3.53 -1.91
C GLN A 204 -8.92 -4.05 -2.66
N SER A 205 -7.92 -4.47 -1.90
CA SER A 205 -6.66 -5.05 -2.38
C SER A 205 -6.37 -6.34 -1.60
N SER A 206 -5.42 -7.12 -2.10
CA SER A 206 -5.15 -8.45 -1.55
C SER A 206 -4.54 -8.43 -0.16
N ASP A 207 -3.75 -7.40 0.15
CA ASP A 207 -2.88 -7.34 1.32
C ASP A 207 -1.98 -8.60 1.35
N ALA A 208 -1.33 -8.84 0.20
CA ALA A 208 -0.64 -10.09 -0.09
C ALA A 208 0.71 -10.16 0.61
N HIS A 209 0.90 -11.24 1.36
CA HIS A 209 2.15 -11.64 2.02
C HIS A 209 2.76 -12.91 1.41
N PHE A 210 2.00 -13.59 0.53
CA PHE A 210 2.39 -14.78 -0.21
C PHE A 210 2.01 -14.57 -1.69
N LEU A 211 2.80 -15.13 -2.62
CA LEU A 211 2.59 -14.94 -4.05
C LEU A 211 1.16 -15.32 -4.47
N LYS A 212 0.67 -16.45 -3.98
CA LYS A 212 -0.68 -16.97 -4.28
C LYS A 212 -1.82 -16.01 -3.93
N ASP A 213 -1.59 -15.07 -3.01
CA ASP A 213 -2.61 -14.13 -2.53
C ASP A 213 -2.72 -12.89 -3.41
N ILE A 214 -1.70 -12.61 -4.25
CA ILE A 214 -1.70 -11.49 -5.19
C ILE A 214 -2.92 -11.59 -6.12
N GLY A 215 -3.68 -10.49 -6.20
CA GLY A 215 -4.88 -10.39 -7.02
C GLY A 215 -6.07 -11.22 -6.55
N THR A 216 -6.08 -11.73 -5.32
CA THR A 216 -7.24 -12.45 -4.74
C THR A 216 -8.49 -11.57 -4.64
N VAL A 217 -8.31 -10.26 -4.50
CA VAL A 217 -9.31 -9.22 -4.76
C VAL A 217 -8.64 -8.12 -5.56
N VAL A 218 -9.41 -7.40 -6.38
CA VAL A 218 -8.90 -6.32 -7.22
C VAL A 218 -9.81 -5.11 -7.17
N THR A 219 -9.21 -3.94 -7.33
CA THR A 219 -9.91 -2.68 -7.56
C THR A 219 -9.95 -2.39 -9.06
N MET A 220 -11.14 -2.02 -9.57
CA MET A 220 -11.33 -1.64 -10.96
C MET A 220 -11.18 -0.14 -11.12
N LEU A 221 -10.15 0.30 -11.85
CA LEU A 221 -9.86 1.72 -12.09
C LEU A 221 -10.16 2.11 -13.53
N LYS A 222 -11.05 3.09 -13.72
CA LYS A 222 -11.42 3.62 -15.03
C LYS A 222 -10.64 4.89 -15.33
N MET A 223 -9.73 4.84 -16.30
CA MET A 223 -8.88 5.97 -16.69
C MET A 223 -8.44 5.86 -18.16
N HIS A 224 -7.93 6.95 -18.75
CA HIS A 224 -7.44 6.94 -20.15
C HIS A 224 -6.09 6.25 -20.30
N HIS A 225 -5.15 6.54 -19.40
CA HIS A 225 -3.77 6.03 -19.44
C HIS A 225 -3.31 5.68 -18.03
N ARG A 226 -2.60 4.56 -17.88
CA ARG A 226 -1.93 4.16 -16.63
C ARG A 226 -0.82 5.15 -16.33
N SER A 227 -1.08 6.05 -15.38
CA SER A 227 -0.19 7.11 -14.93
C SER A 227 -0.52 7.43 -13.48
N PHE A 228 0.41 8.01 -12.73
CA PHE A 228 0.20 8.33 -11.31
C PHE A 228 -1.03 9.23 -11.12
N ASP A 229 -1.11 10.33 -11.88
CA ASP A 229 -2.27 11.25 -11.84
C ASP A 229 -3.56 10.60 -12.30
N GLY A 230 -3.49 9.73 -13.32
CA GLY A 230 -4.62 8.94 -13.78
C GLY A 230 -5.18 8.02 -12.68
N ILE A 231 -4.29 7.35 -11.94
CA ILE A 231 -4.66 6.47 -10.83
C ILE A 231 -5.23 7.30 -9.67
N ARG A 232 -4.54 8.38 -9.27
CA ARG A 232 -5.00 9.29 -8.22
C ARG A 232 -6.40 9.84 -8.50
N SER A 233 -6.64 10.28 -9.73
CA SER A 233 -7.95 10.76 -10.17
C SER A 233 -9.00 9.64 -10.20
N ALA A 234 -8.64 8.44 -10.67
CA ALA A 234 -9.56 7.30 -10.70
C ALA A 234 -9.99 6.89 -9.30
N LEU A 235 -9.07 6.83 -8.33
CA LEU A 235 -9.35 6.51 -6.92
C LEU A 235 -10.40 7.47 -6.35
N ARG A 236 -10.25 8.79 -6.56
CA ARG A 236 -11.21 9.82 -6.09
C ARG A 236 -12.60 9.74 -6.74
N ASN A 237 -12.78 8.94 -7.79
CA ASN A 237 -14.02 8.91 -8.57
C ASN A 237 -14.65 7.51 -8.74
N ILE A 238 -14.16 6.48 -8.05
CA ILE A 238 -14.68 5.09 -8.12
C ILE A 238 -16.21 5.03 -7.97
N THR A 239 -16.77 5.82 -7.05
CA THR A 239 -18.20 5.76 -6.70
C THR A 239 -19.13 6.60 -7.59
N LYS A 240 -18.59 7.46 -8.47
CA LYS A 240 -19.39 8.38 -9.29
C LYS A 240 -19.86 7.77 -10.61
N ASP A 241 -19.20 6.72 -11.08
CA ASP A 241 -19.41 6.14 -12.42
C ASP A 241 -20.40 4.95 -12.45
N CYS A 242 -21.04 4.62 -11.33
CA CYS A 242 -22.09 3.60 -11.22
C CYS A 242 -23.52 4.18 -11.13
N ARG A 243 -23.75 5.43 -11.57
CA ARG A 243 -25.08 6.02 -11.72
C ARG A 243 -25.41 6.29 -13.18
#